data_AF-A0A954XEW0-F1
#
_entry.id   AF-A0A954XEW0-F1
#
_cell.length_a   1.000
_cell.length_b   1.000
_cell.length_c   1.000
_cell.angle_alpha   90.00
_cell.angle_beta   90.00
_cell.angle_gamma   90.00
#
_symmetry.space_group_name_H-M   'P 1'
#
loop_
_entity.id
_entity.type
_entity.pdbx_description
1 polymer ?
#
loop_
_entity_poly.entity_id
_entity_poly.type
_entity_poly.pdbx_seq_one_letter_code
_entity_poly.pdbx_strand_id
1 'polypeptide(L)'
;RFWQVIVPGVVVTLMFVASAIGCWRRSPFGFLGMSFFIVLAPTSSFMPIADLAFEHRMYVPLASVVVLVVAVLYGLSLRAIEDESARRLALRTAVTLATLCLIITTVNRNRDYAEHIPLWAKSVELSPWNYRALFTYGQVLGRDGQSEAQIEQLEKSLKIIERGKTHTGLGIAHARLGDTVKAIEHYEAAIRTDPSYVLGYINYGNLRAREGDFPAAVDLYRRALKAQPNHGQAAFRLGMALYQNHQSAEAVELMGKAISIRPELRGADLWRSWILASTADDSLRDSRAALQIAERLRQSGKVVTPRLWDAIAAAQADQGKFDEAISAAEKGLEMAERADDLELINGLRSRLALYRRGQPYRETEPISVIKRQDEDSLD
;
A
#
# COMPACT_ATOMS: atom_id res chain seq x y z
N ARG A 1 30.00 13.93 5.06
CA ARG A 1 29.24 13.53 6.27
C ARG A 1 29.73 14.24 7.53
N PHE A 2 31.01 14.12 7.93
CA PHE A 2 31.55 14.78 9.15
C PHE A 2 31.34 16.31 9.17
N TRP A 3 31.74 17.02 8.09
CA TRP A 3 31.59 18.48 7.98
C TRP A 3 30.14 18.98 7.94
N GLN A 4 29.22 18.18 7.40
CA GLN A 4 27.79 18.54 7.31
C GLN A 4 27.10 18.53 8.68
N VAL A 5 27.68 17.87 9.68
CA VAL A 5 27.15 17.86 11.05
C VAL A 5 27.91 18.86 11.93
N ILE A 6 29.23 18.92 11.78
CA ILE A 6 30.07 19.75 12.64
C ILE A 6 29.85 21.23 12.40
N VAL A 7 29.80 21.68 11.15
CA VAL A 7 29.64 23.12 10.88
C VAL A 7 28.32 23.63 11.45
N PRO A 8 27.16 23.00 11.20
CA PRO A 8 25.91 23.38 11.87
C PRO A 8 25.97 23.22 13.39
N GLY A 9 26.57 22.13 13.89
CA GLY A 9 26.70 21.87 15.33
C GLY A 9 27.50 22.95 16.06
N VAL A 10 28.61 23.41 15.49
CA VAL A 10 29.42 24.52 16.00
C VAL A 10 28.61 25.82 15.98
N VAL A 11 27.92 26.13 14.88
CA VAL A 11 27.07 27.33 14.80
C VAL A 11 25.98 27.32 15.87
N VAL A 12 25.25 26.21 16.01
CA VAL A 12 24.20 26.06 17.02
C VAL A 12 24.77 26.17 18.44
N THR A 13 25.94 25.59 18.69
CA THR A 13 26.63 25.69 19.99
C THR A 13 27.03 27.12 20.30
N LEU A 14 27.61 27.83 19.33
CA LEU A 14 27.98 29.23 19.50
C LEU A 14 26.75 30.11 19.74
N MET A 15 25.64 29.87 19.03
CA MET A 15 24.37 30.57 19.25
C MET A 15 23.80 30.31 20.64
N PHE A 16 23.88 29.06 21.12
CA PHE A 16 23.46 28.70 22.48
C PHE A 16 24.32 29.42 23.53
N VAL A 17 25.64 29.37 23.40
CA VAL A 17 26.57 30.04 24.33
C VAL A 17 26.35 31.54 24.33
N ALA A 18 26.21 32.18 23.17
CA ALA A 18 25.92 33.60 23.07
C ALA A 18 24.59 33.97 23.73
N SER A 19 23.54 33.16 23.53
CA SER A 19 22.24 33.34 24.16
C SER A 19 22.32 33.20 25.68
N ALA A 20 23.06 32.21 26.18
CA ALA A 20 23.28 31.99 27.60
C ALA A 20 24.05 33.13 28.26
N ILE A 21 25.12 33.62 27.63
CA ILE A 21 25.88 34.80 28.09
C ILE A 21 24.98 36.04 28.09
N GLY A 22 24.17 36.23 27.04
CA GLY A 22 23.21 37.33 26.96
C GLY A 22 22.17 37.28 28.08
N CYS A 23 21.65 36.08 28.37
CA CYS A 23 20.68 35.85 29.45
C CYS A 23 21.32 36.12 30.82
N TRP A 24 22.56 35.65 31.05
CA TRP A 24 23.33 35.93 32.26
C TRP A 24 23.56 37.43 32.46
N ARG A 25 23.80 38.17 31.38
CA ARG A 25 23.93 39.63 31.38
C ARG A 25 22.58 40.38 31.42
N ARG A 26 21.47 39.68 31.64
CA ARG A 26 20.10 40.22 31.68
C ARG A 26 19.68 40.97 30.41
N SER A 27 20.23 40.58 29.25
CA SER A 27 19.81 41.12 27.96
C SER A 27 18.47 40.51 27.53
N PRO A 28 17.47 41.33 27.12
CA PRO A 28 16.21 40.83 26.56
C PRO A 28 16.43 39.91 25.34
N PHE A 29 17.46 40.18 24.54
CA PHE A 29 17.83 39.35 23.38
C PHE A 29 18.41 37.99 23.80
N GLY A 30 19.15 37.95 24.91
CA GLY A 30 19.64 36.70 25.48
C GLY A 30 18.53 35.83 26.05
N PHE A 31 17.51 36.45 26.66
CA PHE A 31 16.30 35.75 27.10
C PHE A 31 15.54 35.13 25.91
N LEU A 32 15.29 35.89 24.84
CA LEU A 32 14.64 35.39 23.62
C LEU A 32 15.45 34.29 22.92
N GLY A 33 16.78 34.40 22.90
CA GLY A 33 17.65 33.34 22.40
C GLY A 33 17.54 32.07 23.24
N MET A 34 17.54 32.18 24.56
CA MET A 34 17.40 31.03 25.46
C MET A 34 16.00 30.41 25.43
N SER A 35 14.94 31.21 25.26
CA SER A 35 13.57 30.69 25.13
C SER A 35 13.42 29.81 23.89
N PHE A 36 14.06 30.14 22.76
CA PHE A 36 14.12 29.27 21.59
C PHE A 36 14.67 27.88 21.93
N PHE A 37 15.83 27.81 22.59
CA PHE A 37 16.47 26.54 22.95
C PHE A 37 15.68 25.75 23.99
N ILE A 38 15.11 26.43 24.99
CA ILE A 38 14.30 25.78 26.04
C ILE A 38 13.03 25.16 25.46
N VAL A 39 12.32 25.88 24.57
CA VAL A 39 11.11 25.37 23.94
C VAL A 39 11.44 24.24 22.95
N LEU A 40 12.60 24.30 22.29
CA LEU A 40 13.04 23.25 21.36
C LEU A 40 13.59 21.99 22.07
N ALA A 41 14.05 22.11 23.33
CA ALA A 41 14.72 21.03 24.05
C ALA A 41 13.93 19.70 24.09
N PRO A 42 12.60 19.66 24.37
CA PRO A 42 11.83 18.42 24.40
C PRO A 42 11.70 17.71 23.04
N THR A 43 11.99 18.42 21.94
CA THR A 43 11.93 17.90 20.57
C THR A 43 13.29 17.69 19.92
N SER A 44 14.34 18.24 20.52
CA SER A 44 15.69 18.09 20.02
C SER A 44 16.15 16.64 20.18
N SER A 45 16.72 16.07 19.11
CA SER A 45 17.10 14.66 18.99
C SER A 45 18.24 14.19 19.91
N PHE A 46 18.50 14.87 21.04
CA PHE A 46 19.42 14.39 22.08
C PHE A 46 18.94 13.05 22.67
N MET A 47 17.64 12.77 22.60
CA MET A 47 17.09 11.43 22.80
C MET A 47 16.79 10.82 21.42
N PRO A 48 17.39 9.68 21.05
CA PRO A 48 17.13 9.05 19.76
C PRO A 48 15.69 8.54 19.72
N ILE A 49 14.83 9.25 18.99
CA ILE A 49 13.44 8.85 18.77
C ILE A 49 13.42 7.91 17.56
N ALA A 50 12.98 6.66 17.78
CA ALA A 50 12.96 5.62 16.73
C ALA A 50 11.87 5.87 15.67
N ASP A 51 10.75 6.53 16.01
CA ASP A 51 9.74 7.02 15.08
C ASP A 51 8.96 8.23 15.63
N LEU A 52 8.61 9.13 14.70
CA LEU A 52 7.87 10.41 14.76
C LEU A 52 8.26 11.45 15.84
N ALA A 53 8.95 12.50 15.39
CA ALA A 53 8.75 13.84 15.93
C ALA A 53 7.57 14.49 15.18
N PHE A 54 6.48 14.77 15.88
CA PHE A 54 5.34 15.47 15.29
C PHE A 54 5.69 16.94 14.97
N GLU A 55 5.44 17.38 13.73
CA GLU A 55 5.77 18.74 13.25
C GLU A 55 5.22 19.89 14.10
N HIS A 56 4.09 19.68 14.81
CA HIS A 56 3.41 20.75 15.55
C HIS A 56 4.24 21.37 16.67
N ARG A 57 5.29 20.70 17.16
CA ARG A 57 6.16 21.23 18.21
C ARG A 57 7.27 22.16 17.69
N MET A 58 7.53 22.19 16.39
CA MET A 58 8.58 23.02 15.77
C MET A 58 8.16 24.48 15.56
N TYR A 59 6.86 24.81 15.62
CA TYR A 59 6.38 26.18 15.38
C TYR A 59 6.52 27.10 16.61
N VAL A 60 6.46 26.55 17.83
CA VAL A 60 6.52 27.35 19.06
C VAL A 60 7.89 28.01 19.25
N PRO A 61 9.04 27.33 19.02
CA PRO A 61 10.35 27.98 19.02
C PRO A 61 10.45 29.12 17.99
N LEU A 62 9.79 29.01 16.83
CA LEU A 62 9.84 30.01 15.76
C LEU A 62 9.32 31.38 16.23
N ALA A 63 8.36 31.41 17.17
CA ALA A 63 7.87 32.67 17.74
C ALA A 63 9.00 33.50 18.38
N SER A 64 9.95 32.85 19.07
CA SER A 64 11.11 33.53 19.67
C SER A 64 12.02 34.15 18.59
N VAL A 65 12.22 33.42 17.48
CA VAL A 65 13.02 33.89 16.34
C VAL A 65 12.34 35.06 15.64
N VAL A 66 11.03 34.98 15.40
CA VAL A 66 10.26 36.05 14.75
C VAL A 66 10.29 37.33 15.59
N VAL A 67 10.07 37.23 16.90
CA VAL A 67 10.14 38.39 17.81
C VAL A 67 11.53 39.03 17.77
N LEU A 68 12.59 38.22 17.78
CA LEU A 68 13.97 38.72 17.67
C LEU A 68 14.21 39.48 16.37
N VAL A 69 13.80 38.90 15.23
CA VAL A 69 13.94 39.52 13.90
C VAL A 69 13.17 40.84 13.83
N VAL A 70 11.92 40.86 14.29
CA VAL A 70 11.08 42.07 14.32
C VAL A 70 11.71 43.15 15.19
N ALA A 71 12.21 42.81 16.38
CA ALA A 71 12.85 43.77 17.28
C ALA A 71 14.12 44.39 16.67
N VAL A 72 14.94 43.58 16.00
CA VAL A 72 16.15 44.05 15.31
C VAL A 72 15.79 44.97 14.14
N LEU A 73 14.87 44.56 13.27
CA LEU A 73 14.45 45.37 12.12
C LEU A 73 13.82 46.69 12.56
N TYR A 74 13.00 46.66 13.63
CA TYR A 74 12.44 47.86 14.22
C TYR A 74 13.54 48.78 14.78
N GLY A 75 14.50 48.24 15.52
CA GLY A 75 15.64 48.99 16.04
C GLY A 75 16.51 49.62 14.94
N LEU A 76 16.72 48.91 13.84
CA LEU A 76 17.41 49.45 12.66
C LEU A 76 16.59 50.55 11.98
N SER A 77 15.26 50.39 11.88
CA SER A 77 14.39 51.42 11.31
C SER A 77 14.41 52.73 12.10
N LEU A 78 14.53 52.65 13.43
CA LEU A 78 14.69 53.83 14.29
C LEU A 78 15.99 54.59 14.02
N ARG A 79 17.06 53.89 13.60
CA ARG A 79 18.36 54.50 13.27
C ARG A 79 18.42 55.04 11.85
N ALA A 80 17.67 54.43 10.92
CA ALA A 80 17.74 54.74 9.50
C ALA A 80 16.69 55.76 9.05
N ILE A 81 15.53 55.85 9.72
CA ILE A 81 14.41 56.71 9.33
C ILE A 81 13.97 57.56 10.52
N GLU A 82 14.35 58.84 10.49
CA GLU A 82 14.02 59.82 11.53
C GLU A 82 12.53 60.19 11.50
N ASP A 83 11.95 60.40 10.31
CA ASP A 83 10.52 60.71 10.17
C ASP A 83 9.64 59.52 10.57
N GLU A 84 8.79 59.75 11.56
CA GLU A 84 7.87 58.76 12.11
C GLU A 84 6.82 58.32 11.08
N SER A 85 6.38 59.22 10.19
CA SER A 85 5.36 58.91 9.19
C SER A 85 5.94 58.00 8.10
N ALA A 86 7.12 58.35 7.56
CA ALA A 86 7.87 57.53 6.63
C ALA A 86 8.25 56.17 7.22
N ARG A 87 8.66 56.12 8.50
CA ARG A 87 9.00 54.86 9.18
C ARG A 87 7.79 53.93 9.29
N ARG A 88 6.63 54.46 9.71
CA ARG A 88 5.39 53.66 9.81
C ARG A 88 4.95 53.12 8.45
N LEU A 89 5.06 53.93 7.39
CA LEU A 89 4.76 53.49 6.03
C LEU A 89 5.73 52.40 5.57
N ALA A 90 7.03 52.59 5.77
CA ALA A 90 8.06 51.61 5.41
C ALA A 90 7.85 50.26 6.11
N LEU A 91 7.58 50.28 7.42
CA LEU A 91 7.29 49.06 8.19
C LEU A 91 6.02 48.35 7.71
N ARG A 92 4.93 49.09 7.45
CA ARG A 92 3.69 48.50 6.91
C ARG A 92 3.92 47.86 5.54
N THR A 93 4.62 48.55 4.65
CA THR A 93 4.96 48.02 3.32
C THR A 93 5.83 46.78 3.44
N ALA A 94 6.83 46.78 4.31
CA ALA A 94 7.69 45.62 4.55
C ALA A 94 6.91 44.41 5.08
N VAL A 95 6.00 44.63 6.03
CA VAL A 95 5.11 43.57 6.55
C VAL A 95 4.22 43.03 5.44
N THR A 96 3.57 43.89 4.66
CA THR A 96 2.70 43.46 3.55
C THR A 96 3.47 42.65 2.51
N LEU A 97 4.67 43.09 2.12
CA LEU A 97 5.53 42.37 1.17
C LEU A 97 5.97 41.01 1.73
N ALA A 98 6.35 40.96 3.02
CA ALA A 98 6.69 39.71 3.68
C ALA A 98 5.50 38.74 3.73
N THR A 99 4.30 39.24 4.05
CA THR A 99 3.07 38.43 4.04
C THR A 99 2.75 37.91 2.64
N LEU A 100 2.83 38.74 1.60
CA LEU A 100 2.61 38.31 0.21
C LEU A 100 3.63 37.25 -0.22
N CYS A 101 4.90 37.44 0.13
CA CYS A 101 5.95 36.45 -0.13
C CYS A 101 5.66 35.11 0.58
N LEU A 102 5.24 35.15 1.85
CA LEU A 102 4.82 33.97 2.60
C LEU A 102 3.59 33.28 1.98
N ILE A 103 2.61 34.04 1.49
CA ILE A 103 1.44 33.48 0.79
C ILE A 103 1.90 32.77 -0.48
N ILE A 104 2.69 33.43 -1.33
CA ILE A 104 3.17 32.86 -2.60
C ILE A 104 3.98 31.58 -2.37
N THR A 105 4.95 31.63 -1.45
CA THR A 105 5.75 30.46 -1.09
C THR A 105 4.90 29.33 -0.51
N THR A 106 3.88 29.65 0.30
CA THR A 106 2.94 28.66 0.84
C THR A 106 2.12 28.01 -0.26
N VAL A 107 1.59 28.80 -1.21
CA VAL A 107 0.82 28.27 -2.35
C VAL A 107 1.68 27.37 -3.22
N ASN A 108 2.90 27.78 -3.55
CA ASN A 108 3.84 26.96 -4.33
C ASN A 108 4.16 25.65 -3.61
N ARG A 109 4.46 25.71 -2.30
CA ARG A 109 4.73 24.52 -1.49
C ARG A 109 3.52 23.59 -1.43
N ASN A 110 2.31 24.12 -1.31
CA ASN A 110 1.08 23.32 -1.27
C ASN A 110 0.81 22.62 -2.61
N ARG A 111 1.30 23.17 -3.73
CA ARG A 111 1.25 22.49 -5.03
C ARG A 111 2.10 21.22 -5.05
N ASP A 112 3.29 21.25 -4.43
CA ASP A 112 4.15 20.07 -4.32
C ASP A 112 3.50 18.96 -3.46
N TYR A 113 2.68 19.33 -2.48
CA TYR A 113 1.92 18.39 -1.64
C TYR A 113 0.62 17.87 -2.27
N ALA A 114 0.17 18.48 -3.38
CA ALA A 114 -1.11 18.13 -3.99
C ALA A 114 -1.07 16.76 -4.70
N GLU A 115 0.12 16.33 -5.13
CA GLU A 115 0.29 15.10 -5.89
C GLU A 115 1.39 14.21 -5.28
N HIS A 116 1.15 12.90 -5.23
CA HIS A 116 2.06 11.96 -4.58
C HIS A 116 3.44 11.88 -5.27
N ILE A 117 3.49 11.92 -6.61
CA ILE A 117 4.75 11.78 -7.36
C ILE A 117 5.65 13.02 -7.17
N PRO A 118 5.20 14.26 -7.43
CA PRO A 118 6.01 15.47 -7.19
C PRO A 118 6.50 15.59 -5.75
N LEU A 119 5.66 15.23 -4.77
CA LEU A 119 6.04 15.24 -3.35
C LEU A 119 7.26 14.34 -3.09
N TRP A 120 7.19 13.09 -3.51
CA TRP A 120 8.27 12.12 -3.25
C TRP A 120 9.50 12.38 -4.13
N ALA A 121 9.31 12.87 -5.37
CA ALA A 121 10.39 13.35 -6.22
C ALA A 121 11.17 14.48 -5.53
N LYS A 122 10.46 15.49 -4.99
CA LYS A 122 11.08 16.60 -4.26
C LYS A 122 11.77 16.11 -2.98
N SER A 123 11.17 15.15 -2.26
CA SER A 123 11.81 14.56 -1.09
C SER A 123 13.12 13.85 -1.42
N VAL A 124 13.21 13.17 -2.56
CA VAL A 124 14.44 12.51 -3.02
C VAL A 124 15.47 13.54 -3.49
N GLU A 125 15.04 14.62 -4.17
CA GLU A 125 15.91 15.73 -4.55
C GLU A 125 16.57 16.39 -3.32
N LEU A 126 15.78 16.67 -2.28
CA LEU A 126 16.25 17.30 -1.05
C LEU A 126 17.04 16.35 -0.14
N SER A 127 16.80 15.05 -0.24
CA SER A 127 17.50 14.04 0.57
C SER A 127 17.81 12.76 -0.22
N PRO A 128 18.79 12.80 -1.15
CA PRO A 128 19.11 11.67 -2.03
C PRO A 128 19.61 10.41 -1.32
N TRP A 129 19.99 10.51 -0.05
CA TRP A 129 20.47 9.40 0.79
C TRP A 129 19.41 8.89 1.77
N ASN A 130 18.18 9.40 1.72
CA ASN A 130 17.09 8.89 2.53
C ASN A 130 16.47 7.67 1.84
N TYR A 131 16.87 6.47 2.28
CA TYR A 131 16.33 5.23 1.72
C TYR A 131 14.80 5.15 1.82
N ARG A 132 14.18 5.73 2.86
CA ARG A 132 12.71 5.75 2.99
C ARG A 132 12.09 6.59 1.88
N ALA A 133 12.65 7.76 1.59
CA ALA A 133 12.18 8.61 0.50
C ALA A 133 12.33 7.92 -0.86
N LEU A 134 13.49 7.31 -1.13
CA LEU A 134 13.75 6.55 -2.35
C LEU A 134 12.81 5.34 -2.49
N PHE A 135 12.63 4.56 -1.41
CA PHE A 135 11.72 3.43 -1.39
C PHE A 135 10.28 3.87 -1.66
N THR A 136 9.78 4.86 -0.92
CA THR A 136 8.40 5.33 -1.08
C THR A 136 8.18 5.96 -2.44
N TYR A 137 9.15 6.72 -2.97
CA TYR A 137 9.07 7.27 -4.31
C TYR A 137 8.96 6.16 -5.36
N GLY A 138 9.81 5.14 -5.27
CA GLY A 138 9.74 3.95 -6.13
C GLY A 138 8.39 3.23 -6.05
N GLN A 139 7.81 3.08 -4.85
CA GLN A 139 6.47 2.48 -4.69
C GLN A 139 5.37 3.29 -5.38
N VAL A 140 5.41 4.63 -5.27
CA VAL A 140 4.44 5.50 -5.92
C VAL A 140 4.58 5.45 -7.45
N LEU A 141 5.81 5.50 -7.96
CA LEU A 141 6.09 5.32 -9.40
C LEU A 141 5.57 3.97 -9.91
N GLY A 142 5.74 2.91 -9.12
CA GLY A 142 5.21 1.58 -9.44
C GLY A 142 3.68 1.56 -9.53
N ARG A 143 2.97 2.24 -8.62
CA ARG A 143 1.49 2.34 -8.69
C ARG A 143 1.01 3.10 -9.91
N ASP A 144 1.79 4.06 -10.38
CA ASP A 144 1.53 4.81 -11.62
C ASP A 144 1.89 4.03 -12.89
N GLY A 145 2.46 2.82 -12.75
CA GLY A 145 2.87 1.97 -13.87
C GLY A 145 4.27 2.26 -14.41
N GLN A 146 4.99 3.24 -13.85
CA GLN A 146 6.37 3.61 -14.23
C GLN A 146 7.39 2.61 -13.66
N SER A 147 7.37 1.37 -14.15
CA SER A 147 8.13 0.25 -13.60
C SER A 147 9.66 0.43 -13.72
N GLU A 148 10.13 1.07 -14.80
CA GLU A 148 11.57 1.36 -14.98
C GLU A 148 12.07 2.42 -13.98
N ALA A 149 11.32 3.51 -13.81
CA ALA A 149 11.62 4.53 -12.82
C ALA A 149 11.52 3.98 -11.39
N GLN A 150 10.55 3.10 -11.12
CA GLN A 150 10.45 2.36 -9.86
C GLN A 150 11.74 1.59 -9.58
N ILE A 151 12.24 0.80 -10.53
CA ILE A 151 13.48 0.02 -10.37
C ILE A 151 14.64 0.93 -10.01
N GLU A 152 14.83 2.03 -10.74
CA GLU A 152 15.93 2.98 -10.50
C GLU A 152 15.94 3.50 -9.05
N GLN A 153 14.78 3.91 -8.52
CA GLN A 153 14.71 4.45 -7.16
C GLN A 153 14.87 3.35 -6.10
N LEU A 154 14.33 2.15 -6.34
CA LEU A 154 14.48 1.03 -5.41
C LEU A 154 15.92 0.50 -5.36
N GLU A 155 16.65 0.47 -6.48
CA GLU A 155 18.07 0.14 -6.51
C GLU A 155 18.90 1.17 -5.75
N LYS A 156 18.61 2.47 -5.90
CA LYS A 156 19.24 3.52 -5.08
C LYS A 156 18.95 3.33 -3.60
N SER A 157 17.72 2.98 -3.23
CA SER A 157 17.36 2.66 -1.84
C SER A 157 18.16 1.47 -1.32
N LEU A 158 18.30 0.42 -2.15
CA LEU A 158 18.98 -0.83 -1.78
C LEU A 158 20.47 -0.62 -1.54
N LYS A 159 21.12 0.25 -2.32
CA LYS A 159 22.53 0.66 -2.12
C LYS A 159 22.79 1.32 -0.76
N ILE A 160 21.76 1.86 -0.11
CA ILE A 160 21.87 2.53 1.20
C ILE A 160 21.59 1.53 2.33
N ILE A 161 20.51 0.76 2.21
CA ILE A 161 20.14 -0.29 3.16
C ILE A 161 19.43 -1.43 2.46
N GLU A 162 19.93 -2.65 2.68
CA GLU A 162 19.31 -3.86 2.17
C GLU A 162 18.07 -4.20 3.00
N ARG A 163 16.91 -4.35 2.35
CA ARG A 163 15.65 -4.69 3.03
C ARG A 163 14.80 -5.63 2.17
N GLY A 164 14.18 -6.62 2.81
CA GLY A 164 13.29 -7.56 2.11
C GLY A 164 12.12 -6.86 1.40
N LYS A 165 11.60 -5.78 1.97
CA LYS A 165 10.55 -4.95 1.33
C LYS A 165 11.01 -4.29 0.02
N THR A 166 12.25 -3.80 -0.03
CA THR A 166 12.82 -3.17 -1.23
C THR A 166 13.02 -4.21 -2.32
N HIS A 167 13.58 -5.37 -1.98
CA HIS A 167 13.69 -6.50 -2.90
C HIS A 167 12.33 -7.00 -3.42
N THR A 168 11.31 -7.07 -2.57
CA THR A 168 9.95 -7.41 -3.01
C THR A 168 9.42 -6.40 -4.03
N GLY A 169 9.66 -5.10 -3.81
CA GLY A 169 9.29 -4.05 -4.76
C GLY A 169 9.99 -4.16 -6.11
N LEU A 170 11.29 -4.50 -6.12
CA LEU A 170 12.04 -4.78 -7.35
C LEU A 170 11.50 -6.02 -8.07
N GLY A 171 11.20 -7.09 -7.32
CA GLY A 171 10.60 -8.30 -7.87
C GLY A 171 9.27 -8.03 -8.58
N ILE A 172 8.41 -7.20 -7.98
CA ILE A 172 7.13 -6.78 -8.59
C ILE A 172 7.38 -5.99 -9.88
N ALA A 173 8.32 -5.03 -9.86
CA ALA A 173 8.62 -4.20 -11.03
C ALA A 173 9.16 -5.02 -12.21
N HIS A 174 10.10 -5.94 -11.95
CA HIS A 174 10.62 -6.84 -12.97
C HIS A 174 9.54 -7.80 -13.51
N ALA A 175 8.68 -8.33 -12.65
CA ALA A 175 7.55 -9.17 -13.08
C ALA A 175 6.56 -8.41 -13.99
N ARG A 176 6.32 -7.11 -13.73
CA ARG A 176 5.48 -6.26 -14.60
C ARG A 176 6.11 -6.02 -15.97
N LEU A 177 7.44 -5.88 -16.02
CA LEU A 177 8.21 -5.76 -17.26
C LEU A 177 8.39 -7.11 -18.00
N GLY A 178 7.95 -8.23 -17.40
CA GLY A 178 8.13 -9.57 -17.97
C GLY A 178 9.54 -10.16 -17.78
N ASP A 179 10.40 -9.51 -16.99
CA ASP A 179 11.72 -10.03 -16.62
C ASP A 179 11.58 -11.00 -15.43
N THR A 180 11.02 -12.18 -15.70
CA THR A 180 10.73 -13.20 -14.68
C THR A 180 11.99 -13.64 -13.93
N VAL A 181 13.13 -13.76 -14.62
CA VAL A 181 14.38 -14.23 -14.00
C VAL A 181 14.81 -13.26 -12.89
N LYS A 182 14.89 -11.96 -13.18
CA LYS A 182 15.24 -10.97 -12.15
C LYS A 182 14.15 -10.83 -11.08
N ALA A 183 12.89 -11.02 -11.45
CA ALA A 183 11.81 -11.01 -10.47
C ALA A 183 12.03 -12.10 -9.41
N ILE A 184 12.34 -13.32 -9.84
CA ILE A 184 12.65 -14.46 -8.97
C ILE A 184 13.87 -14.17 -8.10
N GLU A 185 14.98 -13.70 -8.69
CA GLU A 185 16.20 -13.36 -7.95
C GLU A 185 15.93 -12.38 -6.80
N HIS A 186 15.12 -11.35 -7.07
CA HIS A 186 14.72 -10.37 -6.07
C HIS A 186 13.74 -10.92 -5.03
N TYR A 187 12.79 -11.78 -5.40
CA TYR A 187 11.93 -12.42 -4.41
C TYR A 187 12.70 -13.36 -3.48
N GLU A 188 13.65 -14.13 -4.01
CA GLU A 188 14.53 -14.97 -3.21
C GLU A 188 15.42 -14.14 -2.29
N ALA A 189 15.97 -13.03 -2.80
CA ALA A 189 16.68 -12.07 -1.97
C ALA A 189 15.77 -11.51 -0.87
N ALA A 190 14.53 -11.13 -1.18
CA ALA A 190 13.58 -10.62 -0.20
C ALA A 190 13.36 -11.59 0.96
N ILE A 191 13.17 -12.87 0.63
CA ILE A 191 12.97 -13.96 1.60
C ILE A 191 14.22 -14.22 2.44
N ARG A 192 15.43 -14.12 1.85
CA ARG A 192 16.69 -14.26 2.58
C ARG A 192 16.93 -13.09 3.53
N THR A 193 16.69 -11.86 3.08
CA THR A 193 16.93 -10.64 3.86
C THR A 193 15.92 -10.49 5.01
N ASP A 194 14.66 -10.85 4.79
CA ASP A 194 13.61 -10.79 5.83
C ASP A 194 12.65 -11.99 5.72
N PRO A 195 12.99 -13.13 6.37
CA PRO A 195 12.15 -14.34 6.35
C PRO A 195 10.78 -14.16 7.04
N SER A 196 10.59 -13.08 7.80
CA SER A 196 9.30 -12.77 8.44
C SER A 196 8.37 -11.95 7.52
N TYR A 197 8.90 -11.41 6.42
CA TYR A 197 8.14 -10.56 5.52
C TYR A 197 7.29 -11.36 4.55
N VAL A 198 6.05 -11.61 4.97
CA VAL A 198 5.05 -12.41 4.26
C VAL A 198 4.84 -12.00 2.80
N LEU A 199 4.87 -10.70 2.49
CA LEU A 199 4.61 -10.20 1.15
C LEU A 199 5.66 -10.65 0.11
N GLY A 200 6.89 -10.95 0.54
CA GLY A 200 7.90 -11.52 -0.36
C GLY A 200 7.48 -12.91 -0.86
N TYR A 201 7.01 -13.76 0.05
CA TYR A 201 6.49 -15.10 -0.30
C TYR A 201 5.21 -15.02 -1.14
N ILE A 202 4.26 -14.14 -0.80
CA ILE A 202 3.00 -14.01 -1.54
C ILE A 202 3.26 -13.57 -2.98
N ASN A 203 4.09 -12.53 -3.19
CA ASN A 203 4.32 -12.04 -4.55
C ASN A 203 5.13 -13.04 -5.39
N TYR A 204 6.05 -13.79 -4.78
CA TYR A 204 6.72 -14.88 -5.46
C TYR A 204 5.73 -16.00 -5.83
N GLY A 205 4.88 -16.40 -4.88
CA GLY A 205 3.84 -17.40 -5.13
C GLY A 205 2.87 -16.98 -6.22
N ASN A 206 2.51 -15.69 -6.28
CA ASN A 206 1.66 -15.14 -7.34
C ASN A 206 2.34 -15.25 -8.71
N LEU A 207 3.64 -14.95 -8.78
CA LEU A 207 4.42 -15.12 -10.02
C LEU A 207 4.40 -16.58 -10.48
N ARG A 208 4.70 -17.53 -9.59
CA ARG A 208 4.69 -18.98 -9.91
C ARG A 208 3.32 -19.48 -10.33
N ALA A 209 2.27 -19.04 -9.64
CA ALA A 209 0.90 -19.41 -10.00
C ALA A 209 0.49 -18.88 -11.38
N ARG A 210 0.96 -17.68 -11.77
CA ARG A 210 0.74 -17.13 -13.12
C ARG A 210 1.51 -17.90 -14.21
N GLU A 211 2.64 -18.51 -13.86
CA GLU A 211 3.39 -19.42 -14.74
C GLU A 211 2.75 -20.82 -14.83
N GLY A 212 1.69 -21.10 -14.06
CA GLY A 212 1.08 -22.41 -13.95
C GLY A 212 1.82 -23.38 -13.02
N ASP A 213 2.90 -22.95 -12.37
CA ASP A 213 3.63 -23.74 -11.37
C ASP A 213 2.93 -23.64 -10.00
N PHE A 214 1.76 -24.26 -9.94
CA PHE A 214 0.97 -24.36 -8.71
C PHE A 214 1.69 -25.10 -7.58
N PRO A 215 2.46 -26.18 -7.82
CA PRO A 215 3.26 -26.80 -6.77
C PRO A 215 4.24 -25.83 -6.09
N ALA A 216 4.99 -25.03 -6.85
CA ALA A 216 5.89 -24.03 -6.28
C ALA A 216 5.12 -22.92 -5.56
N ALA A 217 3.99 -22.47 -6.11
CA ALA A 217 3.15 -21.47 -5.47
C ALA A 217 2.62 -21.97 -4.11
N VAL A 218 2.19 -23.23 -4.02
CA VAL A 218 1.74 -23.87 -2.78
C VAL A 218 2.84 -23.87 -1.72
N ASP A 219 4.09 -24.22 -2.05
CA ASP A 219 5.21 -24.15 -1.11
C ASP A 219 5.42 -22.72 -0.58
N LEU A 220 5.45 -21.74 -1.49
CA LEU A 220 5.67 -20.35 -1.14
C LEU A 220 4.56 -19.81 -0.22
N TYR A 221 3.29 -20.09 -0.50
CA TYR A 221 2.20 -19.65 0.38
C TYR A 221 2.16 -20.40 1.72
N ARG A 222 2.54 -21.68 1.76
CA ARG A 222 2.72 -22.42 3.04
C ARG A 222 3.81 -21.78 3.88
N ARG A 223 4.92 -21.37 3.26
CA ARG A 223 6.00 -20.63 3.95
C ARG A 223 5.52 -19.25 4.41
N ALA A 224 4.70 -18.56 3.62
CA ALA A 224 4.06 -17.30 4.01
C ALA A 224 3.20 -17.46 5.29
N LEU A 225 2.39 -18.52 5.36
CA LEU A 225 1.60 -18.84 6.55
C LEU A 225 2.44 -19.36 7.72
N LYS A 226 3.59 -19.99 7.46
CA LYS A 226 4.54 -20.33 8.53
C LYS A 226 5.13 -19.08 9.17
N ALA A 227 5.45 -18.05 8.37
CA ALA A 227 5.92 -16.76 8.86
C ALA A 227 4.82 -15.98 9.61
N GLN A 228 3.58 -16.00 9.10
CA GLN A 228 2.43 -15.38 9.75
C GLN A 228 1.17 -16.27 9.64
N PRO A 229 0.90 -17.10 10.67
CA PRO A 229 -0.19 -18.10 10.64
C PRO A 229 -1.60 -17.54 10.46
N ASN A 230 -1.80 -16.26 10.82
CA ASN A 230 -3.08 -15.56 10.76
C ASN A 230 -3.11 -14.51 9.64
N HIS A 231 -2.50 -14.80 8.49
CA HIS A 231 -2.54 -13.91 7.31
C HIS A 231 -3.64 -14.35 6.33
N GLY A 232 -4.82 -13.73 6.43
CA GLY A 232 -6.02 -14.13 5.65
C GLY A 232 -5.81 -14.19 4.13
N GLN A 233 -5.12 -13.21 3.54
CA GLN A 233 -4.81 -13.23 2.10
C GLN A 233 -3.83 -14.34 1.71
N ALA A 234 -2.90 -14.73 2.60
CA ALA A 234 -2.00 -15.85 2.31
C ALA A 234 -2.76 -17.19 2.34
N ALA A 235 -3.69 -17.34 3.29
CA ALA A 235 -4.58 -18.49 3.37
C ALA A 235 -5.48 -18.61 2.14
N PHE A 236 -6.04 -17.48 1.67
CA PHE A 236 -6.81 -17.45 0.44
C PHE A 236 -5.96 -17.83 -0.79
N ARG A 237 -4.78 -17.21 -0.97
CA ARG A 237 -3.88 -17.52 -2.09
C ARG A 237 -3.41 -18.97 -2.08
N LEU A 238 -3.12 -19.54 -0.91
CA LEU A 238 -2.82 -20.96 -0.76
C LEU A 238 -4.01 -21.83 -1.16
N GLY A 239 -5.22 -21.52 -0.69
CA GLY A 239 -6.43 -22.25 -1.06
C GLY A 239 -6.67 -22.23 -2.57
N MET A 240 -6.44 -21.09 -3.22
CA MET A 240 -6.54 -20.97 -4.67
C MET A 240 -5.50 -21.83 -5.42
N ALA A 241 -4.25 -21.82 -4.96
CA ALA A 241 -3.20 -22.61 -5.57
C ALA A 241 -3.39 -24.12 -5.35
N LEU A 242 -3.88 -24.52 -4.17
CA LEU A 242 -4.24 -25.92 -3.89
C LEU A 242 -5.40 -26.39 -4.76
N TYR A 243 -6.41 -25.55 -4.96
CA TYR A 243 -7.51 -25.84 -5.88
C TYR A 243 -7.01 -26.11 -7.30
N GLN A 244 -6.16 -25.23 -7.82
CA GLN A 244 -5.50 -25.42 -9.12
C GLN A 244 -4.56 -26.63 -9.16
N ASN A 245 -4.02 -27.04 -8.01
CA ASN A 245 -3.21 -28.24 -7.86
C ASN A 245 -4.03 -29.50 -7.53
N HIS A 246 -5.34 -29.51 -7.81
CA HIS A 246 -6.28 -30.63 -7.58
C HIS A 246 -6.44 -31.07 -6.11
N GLN A 247 -6.11 -30.20 -5.15
CA GLN A 247 -6.21 -30.46 -3.72
C GLN A 247 -7.44 -29.74 -3.11
N SER A 248 -8.62 -30.02 -3.66
CA SER A 248 -9.88 -29.30 -3.37
C SER A 248 -10.31 -29.36 -1.90
N ALA A 249 -10.07 -30.47 -1.19
CA ALA A 249 -10.45 -30.60 0.21
C ALA A 249 -9.67 -29.63 1.12
N GLU A 250 -8.33 -29.56 0.97
CA GLU A 250 -7.47 -28.63 1.70
C GLU A 250 -7.77 -27.18 1.31
N ALA A 251 -8.09 -26.93 0.03
CA ALA A 251 -8.49 -25.62 -0.46
C ALA A 251 -9.75 -25.08 0.23
N VAL A 252 -10.80 -25.89 0.36
CA VAL A 252 -12.07 -25.52 1.04
C VAL A 252 -11.85 -25.20 2.52
N GLU A 253 -11.00 -25.95 3.21
CA GLU A 253 -10.64 -25.69 4.61
C GLU A 253 -9.92 -24.35 4.75
N LEU A 254 -8.91 -24.11 3.91
CA LEU A 254 -8.12 -22.87 3.95
C LEU A 254 -8.93 -21.64 3.55
N MET A 255 -9.86 -21.76 2.61
CA MET A 255 -10.80 -20.69 2.30
C MET A 255 -11.68 -20.38 3.52
N GLY A 256 -12.18 -21.41 4.20
CA GLY A 256 -12.91 -21.26 5.48
C GLY A 256 -12.09 -20.51 6.54
N LYS A 257 -10.80 -20.86 6.69
CA LYS A 257 -9.87 -20.15 7.59
C LYS A 257 -9.59 -18.71 7.13
N ALA A 258 -9.46 -18.46 5.84
CA ALA A 258 -9.26 -17.10 5.32
C ALA A 258 -10.43 -16.18 5.68
N ILE A 259 -11.66 -16.69 5.57
CA ILE A 259 -12.89 -15.96 5.92
C ILE A 259 -12.99 -15.73 7.44
N SER A 260 -12.57 -16.68 8.27
CA SER A 260 -12.58 -16.49 9.73
C SER A 260 -11.57 -15.44 10.20
N ILE A 261 -10.47 -15.25 9.46
CA ILE A 261 -9.46 -14.22 9.72
C ILE A 261 -9.92 -12.86 9.16
N ARG A 262 -10.41 -12.84 7.92
CA ARG A 262 -10.91 -11.63 7.23
C ARG A 262 -12.26 -11.92 6.56
N PRO A 263 -13.39 -11.63 7.24
CA PRO A 263 -14.74 -11.85 6.69
C PRO A 263 -15.02 -11.09 5.39
N GLU A 264 -14.25 -10.05 5.10
CA GLU A 264 -14.33 -9.25 3.87
C GLU A 264 -13.72 -9.93 2.64
N LEU A 265 -12.95 -11.03 2.80
CA LEU A 265 -12.39 -11.81 1.69
C LEU A 265 -13.46 -12.65 0.98
N ARG A 266 -14.44 -11.99 0.37
CA ARG A 266 -15.61 -12.61 -0.27
C ARG A 266 -15.26 -13.52 -1.44
N GLY A 267 -14.10 -13.29 -2.07
CA GLY A 267 -13.56 -14.21 -3.08
C GLY A 267 -13.35 -15.63 -2.51
N ALA A 268 -12.93 -15.75 -1.25
CA ALA A 268 -12.77 -17.05 -0.59
C ALA A 268 -14.12 -17.77 -0.43
N ASP A 269 -15.18 -17.06 -0.03
CA ASP A 269 -16.52 -17.64 0.08
C ASP A 269 -17.08 -18.05 -1.30
N LEU A 270 -16.82 -17.25 -2.34
CA LEU A 270 -17.25 -17.55 -3.70
C LEU A 270 -16.59 -18.84 -4.22
N TRP A 271 -15.27 -18.94 -4.13
CA TRP A 271 -14.54 -20.13 -4.57
C TRP A 271 -14.85 -21.36 -3.72
N ARG A 272 -15.03 -21.18 -2.42
CA ARG A 272 -15.47 -22.26 -1.52
C ARG A 272 -16.86 -22.77 -1.91
N SER A 273 -17.79 -21.85 -2.19
CA SER A 273 -19.14 -22.21 -2.66
C SER A 273 -19.09 -22.95 -3.99
N TRP A 274 -18.25 -22.50 -4.94
CA TRP A 274 -18.10 -23.17 -6.22
C TRP A 274 -17.62 -24.61 -6.03
N ILE A 275 -16.51 -24.81 -5.32
CA ILE A 275 -15.91 -26.14 -5.11
C ILE A 275 -16.91 -27.10 -4.44
N LEU A 276 -17.62 -26.64 -3.41
CA LEU A 276 -18.61 -27.45 -2.70
C LEU A 276 -19.82 -27.83 -3.58
N ALA A 277 -20.15 -27.04 -4.60
CA ALA A 277 -21.26 -27.32 -5.51
C ALA A 277 -20.85 -28.22 -6.69
N SER A 278 -19.63 -28.04 -7.20
CA SER A 278 -19.22 -28.62 -8.48
C SER A 278 -18.31 -29.85 -8.36
N THR A 279 -17.61 -30.05 -7.23
CA THR A 279 -16.60 -31.12 -7.10
C THR A 279 -17.15 -32.51 -7.45
N ALA A 280 -16.35 -33.31 -8.17
CA ALA A 280 -16.67 -34.70 -8.44
C ALA A 280 -16.56 -35.59 -7.19
N ASP A 281 -15.84 -35.16 -6.15
CA ASP A 281 -15.70 -35.88 -4.88
C ASP A 281 -16.97 -35.76 -4.01
N ASP A 282 -17.74 -36.84 -3.94
CA ASP A 282 -18.98 -36.92 -3.18
C ASP A 282 -18.80 -36.68 -1.68
N SER A 283 -17.61 -36.94 -1.12
CA SER A 283 -17.33 -36.72 0.31
C SER A 283 -17.14 -35.24 0.65
N LEU A 284 -16.68 -34.46 -0.34
CA LEU A 284 -16.50 -33.01 -0.23
C LEU A 284 -17.72 -32.23 -0.72
N ARG A 285 -18.50 -32.78 -1.66
CA ARG A 285 -19.64 -32.10 -2.28
C ARG A 285 -20.74 -31.84 -1.24
N ASP A 286 -21.10 -30.57 -1.07
CA ASP A 286 -22.19 -30.11 -0.21
C ASP A 286 -22.91 -28.92 -0.86
N SER A 287 -23.86 -29.24 -1.72
CA SER A 287 -24.63 -28.25 -2.48
C SER A 287 -25.57 -27.42 -1.61
N ARG A 288 -25.93 -27.89 -0.41
CA ARG A 288 -26.75 -27.12 0.52
C ARG A 288 -25.91 -26.02 1.17
N ALA A 289 -24.72 -26.36 1.66
CA ALA A 289 -23.78 -25.38 2.20
C ALA A 289 -23.32 -24.40 1.13
N ALA A 290 -23.01 -24.88 -0.09
CA ALA A 290 -22.68 -24.04 -1.23
C ALA A 290 -23.77 -23.00 -1.50
N LEU A 291 -25.02 -23.43 -1.68
CA LEU A 291 -26.13 -22.52 -1.96
C LEU A 291 -26.34 -21.49 -0.83
N GLN A 292 -26.16 -21.90 0.43
CA GLN A 292 -26.27 -20.97 1.57
C GLN A 292 -25.19 -19.88 1.54
N ILE A 293 -23.95 -20.23 1.19
CA ILE A 293 -22.85 -19.26 1.06
C ILE A 293 -23.13 -18.31 -0.11
N ALA A 294 -23.47 -18.85 -1.27
CA ALA A 294 -23.74 -18.06 -2.46
C ALA A 294 -24.91 -17.08 -2.27
N GLU A 295 -26.00 -17.52 -1.65
CA GLU A 295 -27.14 -16.65 -1.34
C GLU A 295 -26.78 -15.55 -0.33
N ARG A 296 -25.95 -15.85 0.67
CA ARG A 296 -25.42 -14.83 1.59
C ARG A 296 -24.60 -13.77 0.85
N LEU A 297 -23.73 -14.19 -0.07
CA LEU A 297 -22.97 -13.29 -0.93
C LEU A 297 -23.88 -12.43 -1.79
N ARG A 298 -24.90 -13.04 -2.41
CA ARG A 298 -25.89 -12.36 -3.26
C ARG A 298 -26.69 -11.32 -2.48
N GLN A 299 -27.20 -11.68 -1.30
CA GLN A 299 -27.98 -10.78 -0.43
C GLN A 299 -27.15 -9.60 0.08
N SER A 300 -25.84 -9.77 0.25
CA SER A 300 -24.96 -8.68 0.64
C SER A 300 -24.86 -7.55 -0.40
N GLY A 301 -25.28 -7.81 -1.65
CA GLY A 301 -25.34 -6.84 -2.75
C GLY A 301 -23.99 -6.39 -3.32
N LYS A 302 -22.86 -6.62 -2.62
CA LYS A 302 -21.54 -6.15 -3.09
C LYS A 302 -20.75 -7.13 -3.94
N VAL A 303 -21.21 -8.39 -4.07
CA VAL A 303 -20.62 -9.37 -4.99
C VAL A 303 -21.76 -9.90 -5.84
N VAL A 304 -21.93 -9.30 -7.01
CA VAL A 304 -22.84 -9.80 -8.04
C VAL A 304 -21.97 -9.97 -9.27
N THR A 305 -21.46 -11.18 -9.45
CA THR A 305 -20.53 -11.53 -10.53
C THR A 305 -21.12 -12.72 -11.31
N PRO A 306 -20.73 -12.91 -12.58
CA PRO A 306 -21.14 -14.09 -13.34
C PRO A 306 -20.79 -15.41 -12.62
N ARG A 307 -19.62 -15.45 -11.97
CA ARG A 307 -19.13 -16.60 -11.18
C ARG A 307 -20.01 -16.92 -9.97
N LEU A 308 -20.62 -15.92 -9.34
CA LEU A 308 -21.56 -16.18 -8.24
C LEU A 308 -22.81 -16.89 -8.74
N TRP A 309 -23.37 -16.44 -9.86
CA TRP A 309 -24.53 -17.08 -10.48
C TRP A 309 -24.21 -18.50 -10.96
N ASP A 310 -22.99 -18.72 -11.44
CA ASP A 310 -22.48 -20.04 -11.81
C ASP A 310 -22.46 -21.01 -10.62
N ALA A 311 -21.95 -20.56 -9.46
CA ALA A 311 -21.95 -21.35 -8.23
C ALA A 311 -23.38 -21.66 -7.74
N ILE A 312 -24.31 -20.70 -7.84
CA ILE A 312 -25.73 -20.91 -7.52
C ILE A 312 -26.34 -21.96 -8.46
N ALA A 313 -26.12 -21.83 -9.77
CA ALA A 313 -26.64 -22.75 -10.76
C ALA A 313 -26.11 -24.18 -10.56
N ALA A 314 -24.81 -24.34 -10.31
CA ALA A 314 -24.20 -25.63 -10.01
C ALA A 314 -24.81 -26.27 -8.77
N ALA A 315 -24.99 -25.50 -7.68
CA ALA A 315 -25.58 -26.00 -6.44
C ALA A 315 -27.07 -26.38 -6.59
N GLN A 316 -27.84 -25.62 -7.39
CA GLN A 316 -29.24 -25.92 -7.69
C GLN A 316 -29.38 -27.16 -8.58
N ALA A 317 -28.54 -27.27 -9.61
CA ALA A 317 -28.54 -28.42 -10.50
C ALA A 317 -28.20 -29.72 -9.76
N ASP A 318 -27.23 -29.67 -8.82
CA ASP A 318 -26.90 -30.82 -7.97
C ASP A 318 -28.06 -31.25 -7.07
N GLN A 319 -28.89 -30.31 -6.62
CA GLN A 319 -30.13 -30.59 -5.88
C GLN A 319 -31.29 -31.06 -6.78
N GLY A 320 -31.08 -31.21 -8.09
CA GLY A 320 -32.11 -31.58 -9.06
C GLY A 320 -33.07 -30.45 -9.45
N LYS A 321 -32.81 -29.21 -9.01
CA LYS A 321 -33.64 -28.03 -9.30
C LYS A 321 -33.22 -27.39 -10.62
N PHE A 322 -33.39 -28.13 -11.73
CA PHE A 322 -32.86 -27.72 -13.03
C PHE A 322 -33.48 -26.44 -13.58
N ASP A 323 -34.77 -26.18 -13.35
CA ASP A 323 -35.40 -24.94 -13.82
C ASP A 323 -34.79 -23.70 -13.16
N GLU A 324 -34.56 -23.76 -11.85
CA GLU A 324 -33.90 -22.68 -11.11
C GLU A 324 -32.43 -22.53 -11.55
N ALA A 325 -31.73 -23.66 -11.73
CA ALA A 325 -30.34 -23.70 -12.18
C ALA A 325 -30.17 -23.08 -13.56
N ILE A 326 -31.07 -23.35 -14.50
CA ILE A 326 -31.09 -22.76 -15.85
C ILE A 326 -31.27 -21.24 -15.74
N SER A 327 -32.24 -20.77 -14.94
CA SER A 327 -32.46 -19.33 -14.74
C SER A 327 -31.23 -18.63 -14.11
N ALA A 328 -30.57 -19.26 -13.14
CA ALA A 328 -29.35 -18.74 -12.54
C ALA A 328 -28.19 -18.71 -13.55
N ALA A 329 -27.99 -19.79 -14.31
CA ALA A 329 -26.96 -19.88 -15.33
C ALA A 329 -27.15 -18.86 -16.47
N GLU A 330 -28.39 -18.61 -16.89
CA GLU A 330 -28.72 -17.58 -17.90
C GLU A 330 -28.38 -16.16 -17.40
N LYS A 331 -28.66 -15.85 -16.12
CA LYS A 331 -28.24 -14.58 -15.52
C LYS A 331 -26.72 -14.43 -15.48
N GLY A 332 -26.02 -15.50 -15.10
CA GLY A 332 -24.55 -15.52 -15.11
C GLY A 332 -24.00 -15.30 -16.52
N LEU A 333 -24.58 -15.98 -17.52
CA LEU A 333 -24.18 -15.86 -18.92
C LEU A 333 -24.42 -14.45 -19.46
N GLU A 334 -25.58 -13.87 -19.23
CA GLU A 334 -25.90 -12.50 -19.65
C GLU A 334 -24.88 -11.49 -19.07
N MET A 335 -24.51 -11.65 -17.80
CA MET A 335 -23.50 -10.79 -17.19
C MET A 335 -22.11 -10.99 -17.80
N ALA A 336 -21.73 -12.23 -18.11
CA ALA A 336 -20.45 -12.53 -18.76
C ALA A 336 -20.40 -11.98 -20.19
N GLU A 337 -21.51 -12.06 -20.93
CA GLU A 337 -21.65 -11.49 -22.28
C GLU A 337 -21.55 -9.96 -22.27
N ARG A 338 -22.14 -9.30 -21.27
CA ARG A 338 -21.96 -7.83 -21.09
C ARG A 338 -20.53 -7.43 -20.75
N ALA A 339 -19.77 -8.32 -20.11
CA ALA A 339 -18.37 -8.10 -19.74
C ALA A 339 -17.37 -8.54 -20.82
N ASP A 340 -17.85 -9.12 -21.93
CA ASP A 340 -17.04 -9.68 -23.02
C ASP A 340 -15.97 -10.71 -22.57
N ASP A 341 -16.26 -11.48 -21.52
CA ASP A 341 -15.36 -12.53 -21.05
C ASP A 341 -15.62 -13.85 -21.79
N LEU A 342 -15.01 -14.00 -22.97
CA LEU A 342 -15.18 -15.15 -23.85
C LEU A 342 -14.90 -16.51 -23.18
N GLU A 343 -13.91 -16.58 -22.29
CA GLU A 343 -13.57 -17.80 -21.57
C GLU A 343 -14.71 -18.21 -20.63
N LEU A 344 -15.22 -17.24 -19.88
CA LEU A 344 -16.32 -17.45 -18.95
C LEU A 344 -17.64 -17.76 -19.68
N ILE A 345 -17.91 -17.07 -20.78
CA ILE A 345 -19.07 -17.32 -21.66
C ILE A 345 -19.08 -18.78 -22.13
N ASN A 346 -17.94 -19.27 -22.64
CA ASN A 346 -17.83 -20.65 -23.13
C ASN A 346 -18.04 -21.68 -22.01
N GLY A 347 -17.44 -21.45 -20.84
CA GLY A 347 -17.65 -22.30 -19.66
C GLY A 347 -19.11 -22.35 -19.22
N LEU A 348 -19.77 -21.19 -19.13
CA LEU A 348 -21.16 -21.07 -18.72
C LEU A 348 -22.12 -21.71 -19.72
N ARG A 349 -21.91 -21.52 -21.03
CA ARG A 349 -22.73 -22.17 -22.08
C ARG A 349 -22.64 -23.69 -22.03
N SER A 350 -21.43 -24.23 -21.80
CA SER A 350 -21.22 -25.66 -21.65
C SER A 350 -22.00 -26.22 -20.45
N ARG A 351 -21.92 -25.57 -19.29
CA ARG A 351 -22.68 -25.98 -18.09
C ARG A 351 -24.18 -25.81 -18.25
N LEU A 352 -24.64 -24.71 -18.85
CA LEU A 352 -26.05 -24.48 -19.15
C LEU A 352 -26.64 -25.59 -20.05
N ALA A 353 -25.87 -26.09 -21.02
CA ALA A 353 -26.30 -27.20 -21.86
C ALA A 353 -26.49 -28.51 -21.08
N LEU A 354 -25.68 -28.76 -20.03
CA LEU A 354 -25.87 -29.90 -19.12
C LEU A 354 -27.16 -29.74 -18.30
N TYR A 355 -27.38 -28.55 -17.75
CA TYR A 355 -28.58 -28.27 -16.94
C TYR A 355 -29.87 -28.44 -17.74
N ARG A 356 -29.88 -28.01 -19.01
CA ARG A 356 -31.00 -28.22 -19.94
C ARG A 356 -31.28 -29.69 -20.25
N ARG A 357 -30.30 -30.58 -20.06
CA ARG A 357 -30.46 -32.05 -20.21
C ARG A 357 -30.78 -32.74 -18.89
N GLY A 358 -31.00 -31.99 -17.80
CA GLY A 358 -31.22 -32.54 -16.46
C GLY A 358 -29.97 -33.20 -15.88
N GLN A 359 -28.77 -32.77 -16.28
CA GLN A 359 -27.51 -33.30 -15.78
C GLN A 359 -26.79 -32.25 -14.93
N PRO A 360 -26.38 -32.58 -13.69
CA PRO A 360 -25.60 -31.67 -12.89
C PRO A 360 -24.16 -31.60 -13.41
N TYR A 361 -23.49 -30.48 -13.17
CA TYR A 361 -22.08 -30.33 -13.52
C TYR A 361 -21.21 -31.02 -12.45
N ARG A 362 -20.18 -31.73 -12.92
CA ARG A 362 -19.13 -32.32 -12.09
C ARG A 362 -17.79 -31.86 -12.60
N GLU A 363 -17.08 -31.13 -11.77
CA GLU A 363 -15.77 -30.62 -12.07
C GLU A 363 -14.74 -31.75 -11.95
N THR A 364 -14.12 -32.07 -13.08
CA THR A 364 -12.99 -33.02 -13.15
C THR A 364 -11.64 -32.31 -13.21
N GLU A 365 -11.64 -31.07 -13.69
CA GLU A 365 -10.46 -30.23 -13.88
C GLU A 365 -10.75 -28.84 -13.29
N PRO A 366 -9.85 -28.25 -12.50
CA PRO A 366 -10.04 -26.91 -11.96
C PRO A 366 -10.24 -25.90 -13.09
N ILE A 367 -11.27 -25.07 -12.98
CA ILE A 367 -11.42 -23.95 -13.92
C ILE A 367 -10.31 -22.92 -13.68
N SER A 368 -9.81 -22.29 -14.74
CA SER A 368 -8.79 -21.24 -14.60
C SER A 368 -9.31 -20.10 -13.71
N VAL A 369 -8.47 -19.69 -12.75
CA VAL A 369 -8.80 -18.63 -11.78
C VAL A 369 -7.93 -17.38 -11.94
N ILE A 370 -6.78 -17.48 -12.62
CA ILE A 370 -5.77 -16.42 -12.55
C ILE A 370 -5.75 -15.64 -13.86
N LYS A 371 -6.57 -14.59 -13.95
CA LYS A 371 -6.37 -13.51 -14.91
C LYS A 371 -5.59 -12.35 -14.27
N ARG A 372 -4.77 -11.68 -15.08
CA ARG A 372 -3.94 -10.52 -14.70
C ARG A 372 -4.72 -9.37 -14.01
N GLN A 373 -6.04 -9.26 -14.24
CA GLN A 373 -6.85 -8.10 -13.86
C GLN A 373 -7.54 -8.21 -12.50
N ASP A 374 -7.72 -9.41 -11.93
CA ASP A 374 -8.43 -9.55 -10.64
C ASP A 374 -7.57 -9.22 -9.42
N GLU A 375 -6.25 -9.06 -9.60
CA GLU A 375 -5.31 -8.78 -8.51
C GLU A 375 -5.33 -7.33 -8.04
N ASP A 376 -5.62 -6.37 -8.93
CA ASP A 376 -5.65 -4.93 -8.58
C ASP A 376 -6.87 -4.55 -7.71
N SER A 377 -7.80 -5.49 -7.50
CA SER A 377 -9.00 -5.29 -6.67
C SER A 377 -8.89 -5.84 -5.24
N LEU A 378 -7.75 -6.44 -4.87
CA LEU A 378 -7.54 -7.08 -3.57
C LEU A 378 -6.40 -6.46 -2.73
N ASP A 379 -6.02 -5.22 -3.05
CA ASP A 379 -5.11 -4.39 -2.24
C ASP A 379 -5.74 -3.94 -0.91
#